data_AF-A0AAW1X0H5-F1
#
_entry.id   AF-A0AAW1X0H5-F1
#
_cell.length_a   1.000
_cell.length_b   1.000
_cell.length_c   1.000
_cell.angle_alpha   90.00
_cell.angle_beta   90.00
_cell.angle_gamma   90.00
#
_symmetry.space_group_name_H-M   'P 1'
#
loop_
_entity.id
_entity.type
_entity.pdbx_description
1 polymer ?
#
loop_
_entity_poly.entity_id
_entity_poly.type
_entity_poly.pdbx_seq_one_letter_code
_entity_poly.pdbx_strand_id
1 'polypeptide(L)' 'MADFNKVVNYCAIKSLQVEGPKFTWSGNKCGHDMLVRLDRFFATSDWIDLFLASRAFNLKPSKSDHIPILIEE' A
#
# COMPACT_ATOMS: atom_id res chain seq x y z
N MET A 1 0.63 15.25 -4.52
CA MET A 1 -0.65 14.60 -4.18
C MET A 1 -1.69 14.74 -5.29
N ALA A 2 -1.93 15.96 -5.80
CA ALA A 2 -2.91 16.18 -6.87
C ALA A 2 -2.65 15.34 -8.13
N ASP A 3 -1.40 15.31 -8.62
CA ASP A 3 -1.09 14.56 -9.85
C ASP A 3 -1.18 13.05 -9.65
N PHE A 4 -0.80 12.54 -8.48
CA PHE A 4 -1.02 11.13 -8.13
C PHE A 4 -2.51 10.77 -8.16
N ASN A 5 -3.36 11.60 -7.54
CA ASN A 5 -4.80 11.37 -7.53
C ASN A 5 -5.42 11.49 -8.94
N LYS A 6 -4.90 12.38 -9.80
CA LYS A 6 -5.32 12.44 -11.20
C LYS A 6 -5.06 11.13 -11.93
N VAL A 7 -3.88 10.54 -11.74
CA VAL A 7 -3.52 9.25 -12.38
C VAL A 7 -4.40 8.12 -11.84
N VAL A 8 -4.59 8.04 -10.52
CA VAL A 8 -5.47 7.03 -9.90
C VAL A 8 -6.90 7.11 -10.48
N ASN A 9 -7.44 8.32 -10.59
CA ASN A 9 -8.77 8.54 -11.15
C ASN A 9 -8.82 8.24 -12.66
N TYR A 10 -7.83 8.69 -13.42
CA TYR A 10 -7.74 8.46 -14.86
C TYR A 10 -7.67 6.97 -15.20
N CYS A 11 -6.89 6.20 -14.43
CA CYS A 11 -6.76 4.75 -14.59
C CYS A 11 -7.95 3.96 -14.00
N ALA A 12 -8.91 4.62 -13.33
CA ALA A 12 -10.05 3.99 -12.67
C ALA A 12 -9.66 2.85 -11.69
N ILE A 13 -8.52 2.99 -11.01
CA ILE A 13 -8.05 2.03 -10.02
C ILE A 13 -8.39 2.51 -8.60
N LYS A 14 -8.66 1.56 -7.71
CA LYS A 14 -9.02 1.81 -6.31
C LYS A 14 -7.99 1.17 -5.40
N SER A 15 -7.64 1.84 -4.31
CA SER A 15 -6.76 1.25 -3.31
C SER A 15 -7.49 0.18 -2.52
N LEU A 16 -6.91 -1.00 -2.39
CA LEU A 16 -7.42 -2.02 -1.48
C LEU A 16 -7.02 -1.70 -0.04
N GLN A 17 -7.87 -2.08 0.91
CA GLN A 17 -7.53 -2.01 2.32
C GLN A 17 -6.45 -3.04 2.62
N VAL A 18 -5.38 -2.60 3.27
CA VAL A 18 -4.27 -3.47 3.70
C VAL A 18 -4.27 -3.52 5.21
N GLU A 19 -4.34 -4.73 5.75
CA GLU A 19 -4.32 -5.03 7.17
C GLU A 19 -2.89 -5.05 7.73
N GLY A 20 -2.75 -4.95 9.06
CA GLY A 20 -1.46 -4.95 9.74
C GLY A 20 -0.89 -3.55 9.99
N PRO A 21 0.45 -3.41 10.14
CA PRO A 21 1.09 -2.14 10.49
C PRO A 21 0.68 -0.98 9.57
N LYS A 22 0.42 0.20 10.14
CA LYS A 22 -0.10 1.33 9.35
C LYS A 22 0.92 1.89 8.34
N PHE A 23 2.18 1.94 8.73
CA PHE A 23 3.27 2.54 7.97
C PHE A 23 4.03 1.47 7.22
N THR A 24 4.47 1.81 6.00
CA THR A 24 5.17 0.87 5.12
C THR A 24 6.62 1.22 4.92
N TRP A 25 7.03 2.42 5.34
CA TRP A 25 8.39 2.91 5.26
C TRP A 25 8.80 3.54 6.60
N SER A 26 10.04 3.30 7.00
CA SER A 26 10.68 3.94 8.15
C SER A 26 12.03 4.49 7.74
N GLY A 27 12.27 5.78 7.96
CA GLY A 27 13.59 6.37 7.75
C GLY A 27 13.90 7.44 8.77
N ASN A 28 15.06 8.06 8.61
CA ASN A 28 15.51 9.14 9.48
C ASN A 28 15.70 10.42 8.68
N LYS A 29 15.10 11.52 9.14
CA LYS A 29 15.28 12.84 8.54
C LYS A 29 15.80 13.80 9.60
N CYS A 30 17.04 14.26 9.41
CA CYS A 30 17.70 15.20 10.31
C CYS A 30 17.75 14.72 11.77
N GLY A 31 17.95 13.42 12.00
CA GLY A 31 18.01 12.83 13.35
C GLY A 31 16.65 12.41 13.91
N HIS A 32 15.54 12.68 13.20
CA HIS A 32 14.21 12.27 13.62
C HIS A 32 13.72 11.05 12.85
N ASP A 33 13.27 10.03 13.59
CA ASP A 33 12.63 8.87 13.01
C ASP A 33 11.28 9.25 12.41
N MET A 34 11.05 8.80 11.19
CA MET A 34 9.86 9.10 10.42
C MET A 34 9.23 7.81 9.93
N LEU A 35 7.94 7.66 10.17
CA LEU A 35 7.14 6.54 9.69
C LEU A 35 6.11 7.05 8.69
N VAL A 36 6.13 6.50 7.47
CA VAL A 36 5.25 6.93 6.38
C VAL A 36 4.59 5.72 5.72
N ARG A 37 3.34 5.88 5.27
CA ARG A 37 2.68 4.90 4.42
C ARG A 37 2.83 5.33 2.96
N LEU A 38 3.83 4.78 2.28
CA LEU A 38 4.13 5.05 0.88
C LEU A 38 3.54 3.99 -0.05
N ASP A 39 3.51 2.75 0.40
CA ASP A 39 3.14 1.59 -0.39
C ASP A 39 1.65 1.27 -0.21
N ARG A 40 0.97 1.01 -1.33
CA ARG A 40 -0.46 0.67 -1.38
C ARG A 40 -0.71 -0.26 -2.55
N PHE A 41 -1.66 -1.17 -2.36
CA PHE A 41 -2.15 -2.01 -3.45
C PHE A 41 -3.34 -1.32 -4.13
N PHE A 42 -3.35 -1.29 -5.46
CA PHE A 42 -4.44 -0.74 -6.26
C PHE A 42 -4.91 -1.79 -7.26
N ALA A 43 -6.21 -1.87 -7.48
CA ALA A 43 -6.79 -2.74 -8.49
C ALA A 43 -7.97 -2.06 -9.20
N THR A 44 -8.33 -2.59 -10.37
CA THR A 44 -9.58 -2.21 -11.05
C THR A 44 -10.79 -2.78 -10.31
N SER A 45 -11.98 -2.25 -10.60
CA SER A 45 -13.21 -2.82 -10.02
C SER A 45 -13.42 -4.27 -10.49
N ASP A 46 -13.18 -4.55 -11.77
CA ASP A 46 -13.28 -5.89 -12.34
C ASP A 46 -12.38 -6.92 -11.63
N TRP A 47 -11.16 -6.52 -11.26
CA TRP A 47 -10.26 -7.39 -10.50
C TRP A 47 -10.81 -7.65 -9.09
N ILE A 48 -11.31 -6.61 -8.41
CA ILE A 48 -11.89 -6.74 -7.07
C ILE A 48 -13.12 -7.67 -7.11
N ASP A 49 -13.95 -7.55 -8.13
CA ASP A 49 -15.16 -8.36 -8.30
C ASP A 49 -14.83 -9.84 -8.61
N LEU A 50 -13.71 -10.10 -9.30
CA LEU A 50 -13.21 -11.45 -9.54
C LEU A 50 -12.58 -12.08 -8.28
N PHE A 51 -11.93 -11.28 -7.43
CA PHE A 51 -11.13 -11.74 -6.29
C PHE A 51 -11.68 -11.22 -4.96
N LEU A 52 -12.97 -11.46 -4.69
CA LEU A 52 -13.68 -10.94 -3.51
C LEU A 52 -13.10 -11.41 -2.16
N ALA A 53 -12.47 -12.60 -2.15
CA ALA A 53 -11.83 -13.15 -0.95
C ALA A 53 -10.40 -12.61 -0.73
N SER A 54 -9.83 -11.92 -1.73
CA SER A 54 -8.45 -11.44 -1.63
C SER A 54 -8.29 -10.44 -0.50
N ARG A 55 -7.20 -10.61 0.25
CA ARG A 55 -6.83 -9.73 1.36
C ARG A 55 -5.38 -9.32 1.21
N ALA A 56 -5.12 -8.05 1.53
CA ALA A 56 -3.78 -7.51 1.53
C ALA A 56 -3.29 -7.32 2.96
N PHE A 57 -2.05 -7.71 3.24
CA PHE A 57 -1.43 -7.65 4.56
C PHE A 57 -0.04 -7.05 4.51
N ASN A 58 0.25 -6.19 5.47
CA ASN A 58 1.60 -5.71 5.73
C ASN A 58 2.36 -6.75 6.56
N LEU A 59 3.46 -7.26 6.02
CA LEU A 59 4.31 -8.25 6.67
C LEU A 59 5.33 -7.60 7.61
N LYS A 60 6.02 -8.43 8.40
CA LYS A 60 7.11 -7.94 9.26
C LYS A 60 8.27 -7.41 8.41
N PRO A 61 8.97 -6.35 8.89
CA PRO A 61 10.19 -5.88 8.25
C PRO A 61 11.21 -7.01 8.16
N SER A 62 11.96 -7.06 7.05
CA SER A 62 13.08 -8.00 6.89
C SER A 62 14.42 -7.28 7.01
N LYS A 63 14.89 -6.68 5.92
CA LYS A 63 16.17 -5.97 5.82
C LYS A 63 16.07 -4.62 5.10
N SER A 64 14.86 -4.22 4.74
CA SER A 64 14.56 -2.97 4.05
C SER A 64 14.00 -1.95 5.03
N ASP A 65 14.17 -0.67 4.71
CA ASP A 65 13.44 0.43 5.33
C ASP A 65 11.95 0.41 4.96
N HIS A 66 11.56 -0.43 4.00
CA HIS A 66 10.18 -0.79 3.71
C HIS A 66 9.75 -2.13 4.33
N ILE A 67 8.46 -2.24 4.68
CA ILE A 67 7.83 -3.53 4.96
C ILE A 67 7.11 -4.06 3.71
N PRO A 68 7.14 -5.38 3.45
CA PRO A 68 6.44 -5.95 2.31
C PRO A 68 4.91 -5.88 2.48
N ILE A 69 4.21 -5.76 1.35
CA ILE A 69 2.77 -5.99 1.25
C ILE A 69 2.55 -7.31 0.52
N LEU A 70 1.82 -8.23 1.16
CA LEU A 70 1.36 -9.48 0.54
C LEU A 70 -0.10 -9.32 0.14
N ILE A 71 -0.48 -9.89 -1.01
CA ILE A 71 -1.87 -10.14 -1.35
C ILE A 71 -2.06 -11.64 -1.53
N GLU A 72 -3.10 -12.17 -0.90
CA GLU A 72 -3.44 -13.60 -0.94
C GLU A 72 -4.97 -13.78 -0.96
N GLU A 73 -5.42 -14.94 -1.44
CA GLU A 73 -6.82 -15.38 -1.47
C GLU A 73 -7.16 -16.24 -0.25
#